data_AF-A0A0L7K515-F1
#
_entry.id   AF-A0A0L7K515-F1
#
_cell.length_a   1.000
_cell.length_b   1.000
_cell.length_c   1.000
_cell.angle_alpha   90.00
_cell.angle_beta   90.00
_cell.angle_gamma   90.00
#
_symmetry.space_group_name_H-M   'P 1'
#
loop_
_entity.id
_entity.type
_entity.pdbx_description
1 polymer ?
#
loop_
_entity_poly.entity_id
_entity_poly.type
_entity_poly.pdbx_seq_one_letter_code
_entity_poly.pdbx_strand_id
1 'polypeptide(L)'
;MEITNLLHVMFQIWVINWFLNGQFISLGGQIMSFDDWNQIADPLETVFPKVTKCIFHKYGPSGSIQQHDALCVMALNIIHEKIYTVLWFWLLFLFIASVLAVIWRIASFFLYRRSLRFNQLMFRRANSGKFNPYNVIQVVNGCEFGDWLFLYYLAKNMHGFLFS
;
A
#
# COMPACT_ATOMS: atom_id res chain seq x y z
N MET A 1 0.94 -13.20 -8.66
CA MET A 1 1.87 -12.26 -7.98
C MET A 1 1.13 -11.06 -7.40
N GLU A 2 0.08 -10.59 -8.05
CA GLU A 2 -0.67 -9.39 -7.68
C GLU A 2 -1.59 -9.65 -6.49
N ILE A 3 -2.22 -10.84 -6.44
CA ILE A 3 -3.03 -11.28 -5.30
C ILE A 3 -2.15 -11.43 -4.04
N THR A 4 -0.96 -12.00 -4.18
CA THR A 4 0.01 -12.10 -3.06
C THR A 4 0.49 -10.73 -2.61
N ASN A 5 0.65 -9.77 -3.53
CA ASN A 5 1.01 -8.40 -3.17
C ASN A 5 -0.14 -7.71 -2.40
N LEU A 6 -1.38 -7.89 -2.85
CA LEU A 6 -2.55 -7.36 -2.15
C LEU A 6 -2.68 -7.98 -0.75
N LEU A 7 -2.53 -9.30 -0.64
CA LEU A 7 -2.55 -10.00 0.65
C LEU A 7 -1.43 -9.50 1.58
N HIS A 8 -0.23 -9.27 1.05
CA HIS A 8 0.89 -8.74 1.83
C HIS A 8 0.59 -7.33 2.37
N VAL A 9 0.06 -6.44 1.52
CA VAL A 9 -0.34 -5.08 1.94
C VAL A 9 -1.48 -5.13 2.98
N MET A 10 -2.48 -5.99 2.78
CA MET A 10 -3.57 -6.18 3.75
C MET A 10 -3.06 -6.71 5.09
N PHE A 11 -2.15 -7.69 5.07
CA PHE A 11 -1.53 -8.22 6.27
C PHE A 11 -0.72 -7.15 7.00
N GLN A 12 0.05 -6.35 6.28
CA GLN A 12 0.82 -5.25 6.87
C GLN A 12 -0.09 -4.22 7.55
N ILE A 13 -1.19 -3.82 6.91
CA ILE A 13 -2.20 -2.92 7.50
C ILE A 13 -2.82 -3.56 8.76
N TRP A 14 -3.12 -4.85 8.72
CA TRP A 14 -3.70 -5.56 9.86
C TRP A 14 -2.77 -5.63 11.07
N VAL A 15 -1.49 -5.99 10.87
CA VAL A 15 -0.49 -6.03 11.95
C VAL A 15 -0.31 -4.65 12.58
N ILE A 16 -0.23 -3.60 11.76
CA ILE A 16 -0.10 -2.22 12.25
C ILE A 16 -1.36 -1.80 13.01
N ASN A 17 -2.54 -2.10 12.48
CA ASN A 17 -3.79 -1.80 13.16
C ASN A 17 -3.92 -2.55 14.51
N TRP A 18 -3.43 -3.79 14.59
CA TRP A 18 -3.38 -4.54 15.84
C TRP A 18 -2.39 -3.92 16.84
N PHE A 19 -1.19 -3.53 16.39
CA PHE A 19 -0.21 -2.85 17.25
C PHE A 19 -0.73 -1.52 17.81
N LEU A 20 -1.49 -0.76 17.02
CA LEU A 20 -2.09 0.52 17.44
C LEU A 20 -3.49 0.36 18.07
N ASN A 21 -3.87 -0.83 18.56
CA ASN A 21 -5.17 -1.08 19.20
C ASN A 21 -6.38 -0.57 18.38
N GLY A 22 -6.36 -0.75 17.06
CA GLY A 22 -7.45 -0.37 16.16
C GLY A 22 -7.49 1.11 15.75
N GLN A 23 -6.54 1.93 16.22
CA GLN A 23 -6.54 3.37 15.97
C GLN A 23 -5.92 3.76 14.63
N PHE A 24 -5.22 2.84 13.95
CA PHE A 24 -4.54 3.12 12.68
C PHE A 24 -5.49 3.44 11.52
N ILE A 25 -6.61 2.72 11.41
CA ILE A 25 -7.61 2.96 10.36
C ILE A 25 -8.41 4.24 10.67
N SER A 26 -8.74 4.46 11.95
CA SER A 26 -9.43 5.68 12.42
C SER A 26 -8.60 6.93 12.17
N LEU A 27 -7.28 6.87 12.42
CA LEU A 27 -6.33 7.95 12.15
C LEU A 27 -6.39 8.39 10.69
N GLY A 28 -6.42 7.43 9.76
CA GLY A 28 -6.52 7.70 8.34
C GLY A 28 -7.76 8.44 7.89
N GLY A 29 -8.93 7.98 8.37
CA GLY A 29 -10.21 8.64 8.09
C GLY A 29 -10.26 10.06 8.64
N GLN A 30 -9.67 10.26 9.82
CA GLN A 30 -9.58 11.58 10.46
C GLN A 30 -8.66 12.53 9.69
N ILE A 31 -7.46 12.08 9.29
CA ILE A 31 -6.51 12.86 8.48
C ILE A 31 -7.14 13.34 7.16
N MET A 32 -7.96 12.50 6.51
CA MET A 32 -8.61 12.87 5.25
C MET A 32 -9.82 13.79 5.44
N SER A 33 -10.37 13.85 6.64
CA SER A 33 -11.57 14.66 6.96
C SER A 33 -11.27 16.06 7.50
N PHE A 34 -10.08 16.30 8.05
CA PHE A 34 -9.70 17.60 8.60
C PHE A 34 -8.98 18.47 7.55
N ASP A 35 -9.49 19.68 7.35
CA ASP A 35 -8.91 20.69 6.44
C ASP A 35 -7.70 21.41 7.09
N ASP A 36 -7.62 21.36 8.44
CA ASP A 36 -6.58 22.03 9.24
C ASP A 36 -5.59 21.04 9.86
N TRP A 37 -4.31 21.19 9.50
CA TRP A 37 -3.20 20.34 9.93
C TRP A 37 -2.93 20.38 11.45
N ASN A 38 -3.41 21.39 12.16
CA ASN A 38 -3.24 21.52 13.61
C ASN A 38 -4.17 20.61 14.43
N GLN A 39 -5.34 20.22 13.91
CA GLN A 39 -6.28 19.33 14.60
C GLN A 39 -5.96 17.84 14.39
N ILE A 40 -5.02 17.53 13.50
CA ILE A 40 -4.57 16.17 13.17
C ILE A 40 -3.71 15.57 14.29
N ALA A 41 -3.16 16.40 15.20
CA ALA A 41 -2.27 15.96 16.27
C ALA A 41 -3.01 15.31 17.47
N ASP A 42 -4.28 15.64 17.69
CA ASP A 42 -5.08 15.23 18.86
C ASP A 42 -5.33 13.71 19.01
N PRO A 43 -5.70 12.95 17.95
CA PRO A 43 -5.99 11.53 18.10
C PRO A 43 -4.73 10.69 18.34
N LEU A 44 -3.59 11.15 17.81
CA LEU A 44 -2.30 10.48 17.98
C LEU A 44 -1.71 10.78 19.37
N GLU A 45 -1.90 11.98 19.92
CA GLU A 45 -1.52 12.32 21.30
C GLU A 45 -2.29 11.51 22.36
N THR A 46 -3.52 11.09 22.05
CA THR A 46 -4.33 10.26 22.96
C THR A 46 -3.82 8.82 23.05
N VAL A 47 -3.35 8.25 21.94
CA VAL A 47 -2.80 6.87 21.87
C VAL A 47 -1.34 6.84 22.34
N PHE A 48 -0.63 7.91 22.08
CA PHE A 48 0.79 8.08 22.28
C PHE A 48 1.00 9.40 23.06
N PRO A 49 0.99 9.39 24.41
CA PRO A 49 1.19 10.60 25.19
C PRO A 49 2.65 11.05 25.13
N LYS A 50 2.90 12.23 24.56
CA LYS A 50 4.25 12.82 24.44
C LYS A 50 4.87 13.20 25.80
N VAL A 51 4.02 13.36 26.82
CA VAL A 51 4.39 13.72 28.18
C VAL A 51 3.63 12.86 29.19
N THR A 52 4.33 12.33 30.20
CA THR A 52 3.72 11.56 31.29
C THR A 52 4.10 12.17 32.63
N LYS A 53 3.17 12.18 33.60
CA LYS A 53 3.44 12.63 34.97
C LYS A 53 4.30 11.58 35.68
N CYS A 54 5.53 11.91 36.01
CA CYS A 54 6.46 11.09 36.79
C CYS A 54 6.55 11.64 38.22
N ILE A 55 6.47 10.75 39.20
CA ILE A 55 6.58 11.12 40.62
C ILE A 55 8.00 10.79 41.08
N PHE A 56 8.80 11.80 41.39
CA PHE A 56 10.13 11.62 41.98
C PHE A 56 10.05 11.69 43.50
N HIS A 57 10.41 10.58 44.16
CA HIS A 57 10.50 10.52 45.62
C HIS A 57 11.91 10.92 46.04
N LYS A 58 12.06 12.03 46.77
CA LYS A 58 13.33 12.46 47.34
C LYS A 58 13.26 12.46 48.87
N TYR A 59 14.33 11.98 49.51
CA TYR A 59 14.45 11.98 50.97
C TYR A 59 15.04 13.32 51.42
N GLY A 60 14.30 14.06 52.24
CA GLY A 60 14.77 15.30 52.85
C GLY A 60 15.80 15.04 53.97
N PRO A 61 16.53 16.07 54.44
CA PRO A 61 17.53 15.95 55.50
C PRO A 61 16.96 15.48 56.85
N SER A 62 15.64 15.54 57.03
CA SER A 62 14.91 15.05 58.22
C SER A 62 14.30 13.64 58.04
N GLY A 63 14.57 12.94 56.93
CA GLY A 63 14.02 11.61 56.65
C GLY A 63 12.58 11.58 56.10
N SER A 64 11.95 12.74 55.90
CA SER A 64 10.62 12.83 55.27
C SER A 64 10.69 12.62 53.76
N ILE A 65 9.79 11.80 53.20
CA ILE A 65 9.60 11.64 51.76
C ILE A 65 8.89 12.89 51.21
N GLN A 66 9.58 13.65 50.36
CA GLN A 66 8.98 14.70 49.56
C GLN A 66 8.71 14.16 48.14
N GLN A 67 7.45 14.27 47.71
CA GLN A 67 7.03 13.91 46.36
C GLN A 67 7.13 15.15 45.47
N HIS A 68 7.93 15.06 44.41
CA HIS A 68 7.99 16.08 43.37
C HIS A 68 7.38 15.55 42.07
N ASP A 69 6.38 16.27 41.57
CA ASP A 69 5.76 16.00 40.28
C ASP A 69 6.66 16.55 39.17
N ALA A 70 7.22 15.65 38.34
CA ALA A 70 7.98 16.00 37.16
C ALA A 70 7.24 15.57 35.89
N LEU A 71 7.45 16.30 34.81
CA LEU A 71 6.98 15.92 33.47
C LEU A 71 8.10 15.14 32.79
N CYS A 72 7.85 13.87 32.47
CA CYS A 72 8.75 13.06 31.64
C CYS A 72 8.33 13.19 30.18
N VAL A 73 9.27 13.56 29.30
CA VAL A 73 9.05 13.56 27.85
C VAL A 73 9.39 12.18 27.31
N MET A 74 8.42 11.50 26.70
CA MET A 74 8.68 10.24 26.02
C MET A 74 9.15 10.56 24.59
N ALA A 75 10.45 10.88 24.43
CA ALA A 75 11.01 11.28 23.13
C ALA A 75 10.76 10.23 22.02
N LEU A 76 10.68 8.95 22.39
CA LEU A 76 10.33 7.83 21.50
C LEU A 76 8.96 8.05 20.82
N ASN A 77 8.02 8.63 21.56
CA ASN A 77 6.63 8.78 21.19
C ASN A 77 6.40 9.83 20.09
N ILE A 78 7.22 10.90 20.08
CA ILE A 78 7.22 11.92 19.03
C ILE A 78 7.70 11.32 17.70
N ILE A 79 8.71 10.45 17.74
CA ILE A 79 9.25 9.77 16.56
C ILE A 79 8.22 8.80 15.98
N HIS A 80 7.57 8.02 16.85
CA HIS A 80 6.49 7.11 16.45
C HIS A 80 5.36 7.86 15.74
N GLU A 81 4.93 9.00 16.27
CA GLU A 81 3.90 9.81 15.63
C GLU A 81 4.25 10.16 14.18
N LYS A 82 5.47 10.65 13.91
CA LYS A 82 5.85 11.07 12.55
C LYS A 82 5.99 9.89 11.61
N ILE A 83 6.54 8.77 12.09
CA ILE A 83 6.69 7.54 11.29
C ILE A 83 5.32 6.95 10.93
N TYR A 84 4.38 6.85 11.87
CA TYR A 84 3.08 6.24 11.59
C TYR A 84 2.24 7.08 10.63
N THR A 85 2.33 8.41 10.70
CA THR A 85 1.69 9.30 9.73
C THR A 85 2.25 9.10 8.32
N VAL A 86 3.58 9.07 8.15
CA VAL A 86 4.20 8.83 6.83
C VAL A 86 3.87 7.42 6.30
N LEU A 87 3.93 6.40 7.17
CA LEU A 87 3.58 5.03 6.82
C LEU A 87 2.12 4.90 6.37
N TRP A 88 1.20 5.63 6.97
CA TRP A 88 -0.20 5.60 6.59
C TRP A 88 -0.40 6.06 5.14
N PHE A 89 0.17 7.21 4.76
CA PHE A 89 0.10 7.70 3.38
C PHE A 89 0.76 6.74 2.39
N TRP A 90 1.91 6.17 2.77
CA TRP A 90 2.62 5.20 1.95
C TRP A 90 1.79 3.92 1.73
N LEU A 91 1.19 3.38 2.78
CA LEU A 91 0.34 2.19 2.71
C LEU A 91 -0.93 2.43 1.91
N LEU A 92 -1.53 3.62 2.03
CA LEU A 92 -2.68 4.02 1.21
C LEU A 92 -2.31 4.01 -0.28
N PHE A 93 -1.16 4.61 -0.65
CA PHE A 93 -0.67 4.60 -2.03
C PHE A 93 -0.44 3.18 -2.54
N LEU A 94 0.25 2.33 -1.77
CA LEU A 94 0.50 0.94 -2.14
C LEU A 94 -0.79 0.12 -2.28
N PHE A 95 -1.78 0.38 -1.43
CA PHE A 95 -3.10 -0.25 -1.50
C PHE A 95 -3.81 0.13 -2.80
N ILE A 96 -3.89 1.42 -3.13
CA ILE A 96 -4.51 1.92 -4.36
C ILE A 96 -3.81 1.34 -5.59
N ALA A 97 -2.48 1.36 -5.63
CA ALA A 97 -1.69 0.81 -6.73
C ALA A 97 -1.94 -0.70 -6.91
N SER A 98 -2.01 -1.45 -5.81
CA SER A 98 -2.30 -2.90 -5.83
C SER A 98 -3.72 -3.19 -6.31
N VAL A 99 -4.72 -2.44 -5.83
CA VAL A 99 -6.11 -2.57 -6.28
C VAL A 99 -6.23 -2.27 -7.78
N LEU A 100 -5.59 -1.21 -8.26
CA LEU A 100 -5.59 -0.87 -9.69
C LEU A 100 -4.96 -1.98 -10.54
N ALA A 101 -3.85 -2.57 -10.08
CA ALA A 101 -3.22 -3.70 -10.75
C ALA A 101 -4.14 -4.93 -10.82
N VAL A 102 -4.86 -5.23 -9.73
CA VAL A 102 -5.84 -6.33 -9.68
C VAL A 102 -7.01 -6.06 -10.63
N ILE A 103 -7.56 -4.84 -10.64
CA ILE A 103 -8.63 -4.44 -11.57
C ILE A 103 -8.17 -4.60 -13.01
N TRP A 104 -6.97 -4.12 -13.35
CA TRP A 104 -6.40 -4.27 -14.69
C TRP A 104 -6.29 -5.74 -15.10
N ARG A 105 -5.89 -6.61 -14.17
CA ARG A 105 -5.76 -8.05 -14.41
C ARG A 105 -7.12 -8.71 -14.65
N ILE A 106 -8.11 -8.39 -13.83
CA ILE A 106 -9.48 -8.89 -13.96
C ILE A 106 -10.10 -8.41 -15.27
N ALA A 107 -9.98 -7.13 -15.59
CA ALA A 107 -10.44 -6.57 -16.86
C ALA A 107 -9.79 -7.29 -18.05
N SER A 108 -8.48 -7.53 -18.01
CA SER A 108 -7.76 -8.27 -19.04
C SER A 108 -8.26 -9.71 -19.19
N PHE A 109 -8.55 -10.39 -18.06
CA PHE A 109 -9.12 -11.75 -18.07
C PHE A 109 -10.51 -11.80 -18.71
N PHE A 110 -11.41 -10.88 -18.36
CA PHE A 110 -12.74 -10.81 -18.96
C PHE A 110 -12.70 -10.42 -20.45
N LEU A 111 -11.83 -9.46 -20.82
CA LEU A 111 -11.70 -8.98 -22.19
C LEU A 111 -11.03 -10.02 -23.10
N TYR A 112 -10.08 -10.81 -22.59
CA TYR A 112 -9.49 -11.95 -23.31
C TYR A 112 -10.58 -12.89 -23.82
N ARG A 113 -11.55 -13.25 -22.97
CA ARG A 113 -12.63 -14.19 -23.31
C ARG A 113 -13.71 -13.56 -24.21
N ARG A 114 -13.93 -12.25 -24.08
CA ARG A 114 -15.05 -11.55 -24.73
C ARG A 114 -14.69 -10.92 -26.07
N SER A 115 -13.44 -10.49 -26.29
CA SER A 115 -13.07 -9.70 -27.47
C SER A 115 -11.70 -10.05 -28.04
N LEU A 116 -11.72 -10.76 -29.17
CA LEU A 116 -10.53 -10.99 -30.00
C LEU A 116 -9.91 -9.69 -30.52
N ARG A 117 -10.72 -8.63 -30.72
CA ARG A 117 -10.24 -7.31 -31.15
C ARG A 117 -9.41 -6.60 -30.07
N PHE A 118 -9.74 -6.80 -28.80
CA PHE A 118 -8.94 -6.27 -27.70
C PHE A 118 -7.55 -6.92 -27.67
N ASN A 119 -7.49 -8.25 -27.86
CA ASN A 119 -6.23 -8.98 -27.95
C ASN A 119 -5.38 -8.49 -29.13
N GLN A 120 -5.98 -8.33 -30.31
CA GLN A 120 -5.29 -7.76 -31.48
C GLN A 120 -4.72 -6.36 -31.22
N LEU A 121 -5.50 -5.48 -30.57
CA LEU A 121 -5.04 -4.13 -30.21
C LEU A 121 -3.87 -4.17 -29.21
N MET A 122 -3.94 -5.05 -28.21
CA MET A 122 -2.89 -5.22 -27.21
C MET A 122 -1.57 -5.67 -27.83
N PHE A 123 -1.59 -6.70 -28.69
CA PHE A 123 -0.40 -7.18 -29.38
C PHE A 123 0.16 -6.16 -30.37
N ARG A 124 -0.71 -5.41 -31.08
CA ARG A 124 -0.30 -4.32 -31.96
C ARG A 124 0.35 -3.15 -31.20
N ARG A 125 -0.07 -2.89 -29.96
CA ARG A 125 0.57 -1.89 -29.09
C ARG A 125 1.88 -2.38 -28.49
N ALA A 126 1.99 -3.67 -28.22
CA ALA A 126 3.20 -4.27 -27.65
C ALA A 126 4.35 -4.31 -28.65
N ASN A 127 4.06 -4.55 -29.94
CA ASN A 127 5.05 -4.57 -30.99
C ASN A 127 4.52 -3.90 -32.26
N SER A 128 5.22 -2.85 -32.74
CA SER A 128 4.88 -2.15 -34.00
C SER A 128 5.21 -2.98 -35.25
N GLY A 129 5.94 -4.10 -35.09
CA GLY A 129 6.21 -5.06 -36.16
C GLY A 129 4.94 -5.78 -36.62
N LYS A 130 4.82 -6.03 -37.92
CA LYS A 130 3.61 -6.53 -38.60
C LYS A 130 3.22 -7.95 -38.18
N PHE A 131 2.62 -8.11 -36.99
CA PHE A 131 1.98 -9.37 -36.62
C PHE A 131 0.74 -9.57 -37.51
N ASN A 132 0.72 -10.66 -38.27
CA ASN A 132 -0.42 -11.01 -39.11
C ASN A 132 -1.63 -11.35 -38.20
N PRO A 133 -2.76 -10.62 -38.28
CA PRO A 133 -3.89 -10.78 -37.36
C PRO A 133 -4.47 -12.20 -37.30
N TYR A 134 -4.34 -12.99 -38.38
CA TYR A 134 -4.84 -14.36 -38.43
C TYR A 134 -4.03 -15.33 -37.55
N ASN A 135 -2.70 -15.21 -37.54
CA ASN A 135 -1.83 -16.03 -36.70
C ASN A 135 -2.04 -15.71 -35.21
N VAL A 136 -2.26 -14.44 -34.87
CA VAL A 136 -2.55 -14.04 -33.48
C VAL A 136 -3.85 -14.67 -32.99
N ILE A 137 -4.92 -14.65 -33.80
CA ILE A 137 -6.21 -15.23 -33.40
C ILE A 137 -6.08 -16.73 -33.16
N GLN A 138 -5.41 -17.47 -34.04
CA GLN A 138 -5.28 -18.92 -33.92
C GLN A 138 -4.49 -19.35 -32.67
N VAL A 139 -3.41 -18.63 -32.34
CA VAL A 139 -2.61 -18.89 -31.13
C VAL A 139 -3.39 -18.55 -29.87
N VAL A 140 -4.08 -17.39 -29.86
CA VAL A 140 -4.85 -16.91 -28.70
C VAL A 140 -6.03 -17.83 -28.37
N ASN A 141 -6.66 -18.45 -29.36
CA ASN A 141 -7.84 -19.32 -29.18
C ASN A 141 -7.50 -20.70 -28.57
N GLY A 142 -6.23 -21.13 -28.64
CA GLY A 142 -5.77 -22.39 -28.08
C GLY A 142 -4.98 -22.26 -26.77
N CYS A 143 -4.59 -21.05 -26.38
CA CYS A 143 -3.76 -20.79 -25.21
C CYS A 143 -4.59 -20.59 -23.93
N GLU A 144 -4.09 -21.07 -22.79
CA GLU A 144 -4.64 -20.69 -21.48
C GLU A 144 -4.34 -19.21 -21.17
N PHE A 145 -5.04 -18.63 -20.19
CA PHE A 145 -4.82 -17.22 -19.80
C PHE A 145 -3.36 -16.92 -19.42
N GLY A 146 -2.67 -17.90 -18.81
CA GLY A 146 -1.26 -17.80 -18.45
C GLY A 146 -0.35 -17.67 -19.68
N ASP A 147 -0.59 -18.50 -20.70
CA ASP A 147 0.17 -18.48 -21.95
C ASP A 147 -0.07 -17.20 -22.74
N TRP A 148 -1.32 -16.74 -22.79
CA TRP A 148 -1.67 -15.46 -23.40
C TRP A 148 -0.91 -14.29 -22.76
N LEU A 149 -0.85 -14.29 -21.43
CA LEU A 149 -0.16 -13.26 -20.67
C LEU A 149 1.36 -13.32 -20.90
N PHE A 150 1.93 -14.52 -20.92
CA PHE A 150 3.34 -14.74 -21.21
C PHE A 150 3.69 -14.21 -22.61
N LEU A 151 2.89 -14.54 -23.62
CA LEU A 151 3.04 -14.03 -24.99
C LEU A 151 2.93 -12.51 -25.04
N TYR A 152 2.02 -11.92 -24.28
CA TYR A 152 1.89 -10.47 -24.19
C TYR A 152 3.17 -9.80 -23.62
N TYR A 153 3.72 -10.34 -22.53
CA TYR A 153 4.98 -9.82 -21.97
C TYR A 153 6.17 -10.06 -22.90
N LEU A 154 6.23 -11.20 -23.58
CA LEU A 154 7.25 -11.50 -24.58
C LEU A 154 7.18 -10.48 -25.73
N ALA A 155 5.99 -10.23 -26.27
CA ALA A 155 5.78 -9.28 -27.35
C ALA A 155 6.19 -7.85 -26.97
N LYS A 156 6.03 -7.46 -25.70
CA LYS A 156 6.41 -6.14 -25.17
C LYS A 156 7.93 -5.99 -24.96
N ASN A 157 8.63 -7.06 -24.60
CA ASN A 157 10.07 -7.03 -24.29
C ASN A 157 10.96 -7.42 -25.48
N MET A 158 10.40 -8.05 -26.52
CA MET A 158 11.14 -8.43 -27.72
C MET A 158 11.27 -7.24 -28.67
N HIS A 159 12.48 -6.68 -28.77
CA HIS A 159 12.83 -5.76 -29.85
C HIS A 159 12.65 -6.47 -31.20
N GLY A 160 12.07 -5.77 -32.19
CA GLY A 160 11.67 -6.30 -33.50
C GLY A 160 12.80 -6.75 -34.44
N PHE A 161 13.87 -7.33 -33.91
CA PHE A 161 15.04 -7.79 -34.66
C PHE A 161 15.00 -9.27 -35.06
N LEU A 162 14.06 -10.08 -34.53
CA LEU A 162 14.00 -11.53 -34.78
C LEU A 162 12.87 -11.99 -35.73
N PHE A 163 12.19 -11.06 -36.40
CA PHE A 163 11.22 -11.37 -37.46
C PHE A 163 11.52 -10.59 -38.74
N SER A 164 12.80 -10.55 -39.15
CA SER A 164 13.18 -10.26 -40.54
C SER A 164 13.12 -11.53 -41.38
#